data_AF-A0A369KXW6-F1
#
_entry.id   AF-A0A369KXW6-F1
#
_cell.length_a   1.000
_cell.length_b   1.000
_cell.length_c   1.000
_cell.angle_alpha   90.00
_cell.angle_beta   90.00
_cell.angle_gamma   90.00
#
_symmetry.space_group_name_H-M   'P 1'
#
loop_
_entity.id
_entity.type
_entity.pdbx_description
1 polymer ?
#
loop_
_entity_poly.entity_id
_entity_poly.type
_entity_poly.pdbx_seq_one_letter_code
_entity_poly.pdbx_strand_id
1 'polypeptide(L)'
;MSTGTENRRDTRRVVFPGEGIKVKVKDIEEKRSFHGEITDLSPWGVNILIINQQLATYPKKADSIKIFYITKDNQTSFVYGRVVYILEKVIDEVNYLRYGVEFISGNENSSQTPPETKKIYEIPDIFGPHCWCEDPFFFQEKILFKIKNFHANGMTLITSARNKTLFPNLKTQIKITIPTSEEFLIDVKILKIEISSKSNENTRYHVEVQFESVNTRFLQIMVEYILFCGVEVTPKELRDDNFPVEIIENSLSYFYAIEANDIEKVLLLRQNSLFQKTPNSSDNNNSLNSYKDEFDTFARQLVCKVGKRPVACIRIIFNNKNKKKCELNNYIDTIPESIWSKNFVEISKFSWEKDFRESDIFINMIRQIVRIVIQSNHTHILTSVPENLKSLFTKVGFQPLQLSWNENIRDEKKSETILMLDVKGIISGEIIIDKFIWNKVYYKIFKHLGLIKN
;
A
#
# COMPACT_ATOMS: atom_id res chain seq x y z
N MET A 1 -39.26 -11.91 31.07
CA MET A 1 -37.90 -12.42 31.29
C MET A 1 -37.11 -12.19 30.01
N SER A 2 -36.38 -11.07 29.92
CA SER A 2 -35.44 -10.85 28.82
C SER A 2 -34.30 -11.85 29.00
N THR A 3 -34.13 -12.75 28.05
CA THR A 3 -32.92 -13.56 27.92
C THR A 3 -31.74 -12.62 27.81
N GLY A 4 -31.05 -12.40 28.94
CA GLY A 4 -29.82 -11.61 28.98
C GLY A 4 -28.84 -12.25 28.02
N THR A 5 -28.58 -11.58 26.90
CA THR A 5 -27.59 -12.04 25.92
C THR A 5 -26.24 -12.03 26.62
N GLU A 6 -25.69 -13.23 26.89
CA GLU A 6 -24.35 -13.35 27.47
C GLU A 6 -23.38 -12.48 26.69
N ASN A 7 -22.73 -11.56 27.41
CA ASN A 7 -21.75 -10.67 26.82
C ASN A 7 -20.56 -11.52 26.37
N ARG A 8 -20.44 -11.73 25.05
CA ARG A 8 -19.38 -12.56 24.44
C ARG A 8 -17.97 -12.13 24.85
N ARG A 9 -17.79 -10.91 25.37
CA ARG A 9 -16.53 -10.42 25.94
C ARG A 9 -16.14 -11.19 27.19
N ASP A 10 -17.08 -11.37 28.10
CA ASP A 10 -16.85 -11.84 29.46
C ASP A 10 -16.76 -13.37 29.54
N THR A 11 -17.11 -14.06 28.46
CA THR A 11 -16.99 -15.50 28.36
C THR A 11 -15.52 -15.91 28.21
N ARG A 12 -15.11 -16.93 28.96
CA ARG A 12 -13.83 -17.61 28.81
C ARG A 12 -14.06 -18.90 28.04
N ARG A 13 -13.08 -19.31 27.23
CA ARG A 13 -13.15 -20.62 26.58
C ARG A 13 -12.65 -21.67 27.56
N VAL A 14 -13.49 -22.65 27.89
CA VAL A 14 -13.14 -23.78 28.73
C VAL A 14 -12.34 -24.79 27.89
N VAL A 15 -11.33 -25.39 28.52
CA VAL A 15 -10.49 -26.46 27.97
C VAL A 15 -10.47 -27.57 29.00
N PHE A 16 -10.80 -28.80 28.57
CA PHE A 16 -10.80 -29.92 29.50
C PHE A 16 -9.37 -30.39 29.77
N PRO A 17 -9.04 -30.82 31.01
CA PRO A 17 -7.77 -31.47 31.30
C PRO A 17 -7.49 -32.59 30.30
N GLY A 18 -6.25 -32.67 29.79
CA GLY A 18 -5.88 -33.62 28.73
C GLY A 18 -6.09 -33.13 27.29
N GLU A 19 -6.84 -32.05 27.04
CA GLU A 19 -7.01 -31.47 25.69
C GLU A 19 -5.80 -30.64 25.22
N GLY A 20 -4.77 -30.50 26.06
CA GLY A 20 -3.40 -30.43 25.53
C GLY A 20 -2.74 -29.05 25.42
N ILE A 21 -3.27 -27.98 26.02
CA ILE A 21 -2.49 -26.73 26.15
C ILE A 21 -1.58 -26.83 27.38
N LYS A 22 -0.49 -27.57 27.20
CA LYS A 22 0.56 -27.74 28.21
C LYS A 22 1.36 -26.46 28.34
N VAL A 23 1.59 -26.05 29.58
CA VAL A 23 2.39 -24.87 29.89
C VAL A 23 3.53 -25.20 30.85
N LYS A 24 4.64 -24.50 30.67
CA LYS A 24 5.73 -24.44 31.64
C LYS A 24 5.73 -23.05 32.24
N VAL A 25 5.49 -22.96 33.53
CA VAL A 25 5.48 -21.68 34.22
C VAL A 25 6.80 -21.52 34.95
N LYS A 26 7.38 -20.33 34.88
CA LYS A 26 8.58 -19.93 35.61
C LYS A 26 8.34 -18.66 36.40
N ASP A 27 9.12 -18.46 37.45
CA ASP A 27 9.31 -17.14 38.04
C ASP A 27 10.00 -16.17 37.05
N ILE A 28 9.96 -14.86 37.33
CA ILE A 28 10.61 -13.85 36.45
C ILE A 28 12.11 -14.15 36.29
N GLU A 29 12.76 -14.54 37.39
CA GLU A 29 14.19 -14.87 37.47
C GLU A 29 14.54 -16.26 36.90
N GLU A 30 13.53 -17.05 36.53
CA GLU A 30 13.64 -18.41 35.99
C GLU A 30 14.36 -19.44 36.89
N LYS A 31 14.43 -19.19 38.21
CA LYS A 31 15.00 -20.10 39.20
C LYS A 31 14.06 -21.26 39.53
N ARG A 32 12.74 -21.05 39.41
CA ARG A 32 11.72 -22.06 39.73
C ARG A 32 10.87 -22.32 38.50
N SER A 33 10.55 -23.59 38.26
CA SER A 33 9.65 -23.97 37.17
C SER A 33 8.74 -25.12 37.55
N PHE A 34 7.53 -25.09 37.03
CA PHE A 34 6.55 -26.16 37.15
C PHE A 34 5.77 -26.31 35.85
N HIS A 35 5.17 -27.49 35.66
CA HIS A 35 4.34 -27.79 34.50
C HIS A 35 2.87 -27.76 34.92
N GLY A 36 2.02 -27.32 34.00
CA GLY A 36 0.58 -27.30 34.19
C GLY A 36 -0.17 -27.37 32.88
N GLU A 37 -1.48 -27.31 32.97
CA GLU A 37 -2.39 -27.31 31.80
C GLU A 37 -3.36 -26.14 31.90
N ILE A 38 -3.60 -25.46 30.78
CA ILE A 38 -4.63 -24.41 30.72
C ILE A 38 -6.01 -25.07 30.69
N THR A 39 -6.89 -24.66 31.61
CA THR A 39 -8.26 -25.18 31.75
C THR A 39 -9.34 -24.17 31.37
N ASP A 40 -8.98 -22.89 31.31
CA ASP A 40 -9.74 -21.90 30.55
C ASP A 40 -8.86 -20.74 30.12
N LEU A 41 -9.29 -20.03 29.09
CA LEU A 41 -8.51 -18.95 28.50
C LEU A 41 -9.36 -17.81 27.93
N SER A 42 -8.73 -16.65 27.92
CA SER A 42 -9.20 -15.41 27.30
C SER A 42 -7.98 -14.58 26.88
N PRO A 43 -8.16 -13.52 26.08
CA PRO A 43 -7.07 -12.62 25.73
C PRO A 43 -6.42 -11.88 26.90
N TRP A 44 -7.05 -11.88 28.08
CA TRP A 44 -6.57 -11.17 29.27
C TRP A 44 -6.03 -12.09 30.36
N GLY A 45 -6.10 -13.42 30.18
CA GLY A 45 -5.64 -14.33 31.19
C GLY A 45 -6.15 -15.75 31.03
N VAL A 46 -5.60 -16.63 31.85
CA VAL A 46 -5.77 -18.09 31.79
C VAL A 46 -5.96 -18.68 33.18
N ASN A 47 -6.62 -19.82 33.27
CA ASN A 47 -6.55 -20.69 34.43
C ASN A 47 -5.59 -21.84 34.17
N ILE A 48 -4.64 -22.04 35.07
CA ILE A 48 -3.63 -23.10 34.98
C ILE A 48 -3.87 -24.10 36.10
N LEU A 49 -4.00 -25.37 35.73
CA LEU A 49 -4.15 -26.49 36.65
C LEU A 49 -2.80 -27.19 36.83
N ILE A 50 -2.42 -27.47 38.07
CA ILE A 50 -1.15 -28.10 38.44
C ILE A 50 -1.42 -29.19 39.47
N ILE A 51 -0.79 -30.35 39.32
CA ILE A 51 -0.88 -31.43 40.30
C ILE A 51 -0.20 -30.97 41.60
N ASN A 52 -0.90 -31.11 42.74
CA ASN A 52 -0.39 -30.69 44.03
C ASN A 52 0.70 -31.67 44.54
N GLN A 53 1.93 -31.53 44.02
CA GLN A 53 3.07 -32.42 44.33
C GLN A 53 3.98 -31.89 45.45
N GLN A 54 3.43 -31.30 46.52
CA GLN A 54 4.23 -30.73 47.64
C GLN A 54 5.16 -29.55 47.27
N LEU A 55 4.90 -28.84 46.17
CA LEU A 55 5.47 -27.51 45.89
C LEU A 55 4.78 -26.47 46.78
N ALA A 56 5.00 -26.56 48.09
CA ALA A 56 4.34 -25.69 49.06
C ALA A 56 4.71 -24.23 48.81
N THR A 57 3.72 -23.41 48.45
CA THR A 57 3.71 -21.92 48.49
C THR A 57 4.23 -21.12 47.29
N TYR A 58 4.47 -21.70 46.11
CA TYR A 58 4.91 -20.92 44.94
C TYR A 58 4.19 -21.29 43.63
N PRO A 59 3.73 -20.32 42.81
CA PRO A 59 3.73 -18.87 43.03
C PRO A 59 2.63 -18.45 44.02
N LYS A 60 2.79 -17.30 44.68
CA LYS A 60 1.78 -16.73 45.58
C LYS A 60 0.84 -15.80 44.80
N LYS A 61 -0.30 -15.48 45.42
CA LYS A 61 -1.16 -14.40 44.92
C LYS A 61 -0.35 -13.11 44.81
N ALA A 62 -0.59 -12.36 43.73
CA ALA A 62 0.13 -11.18 43.28
C ALA A 62 1.54 -11.40 42.70
N ASP A 63 2.10 -12.61 42.76
CA ASP A 63 3.38 -12.88 42.11
C ASP A 63 3.25 -12.76 40.58
N SER A 64 4.31 -12.24 39.96
CA SER A 64 4.47 -12.21 38.51
C SER A 64 5.26 -13.43 38.03
N ILE A 65 4.77 -14.03 36.96
CA ILE A 65 5.28 -15.28 36.39
C ILE A 65 5.42 -15.17 34.88
N LYS A 66 6.29 -16.01 34.30
CA LYS A 66 6.39 -16.26 32.86
C LYS A 66 5.69 -17.56 32.54
N ILE A 67 4.68 -17.51 31.67
CA ILE A 67 3.96 -18.70 31.19
C ILE A 67 4.48 -19.02 29.79
N PHE A 68 5.25 -20.09 29.67
CA PHE A 68 5.68 -20.63 28.38
C PHE A 68 4.65 -21.63 27.88
N TYR A 69 4.29 -21.51 26.61
CA TYR A 69 3.34 -22.39 25.94
C TYR A 69 3.89 -22.78 24.57
N ILE A 70 3.44 -23.94 24.09
CA ILE A 70 3.80 -24.48 22.79
C ILE A 70 2.56 -24.39 21.89
N THR A 71 2.69 -23.74 20.74
CA THR A 71 1.64 -23.75 19.72
C THR A 71 1.69 -25.07 18.95
N LYS A 72 0.64 -25.38 18.20
CA LYS A 72 0.61 -26.59 17.34
C LYS A 72 1.76 -26.70 16.34
N ASP A 73 2.32 -25.57 15.91
CA ASP A 73 3.47 -25.52 15.00
C ASP A 73 4.80 -25.73 15.73
N ASN A 74 4.75 -26.24 16.97
CA ASN A 74 5.88 -26.42 17.88
C ASN A 74 6.66 -25.13 18.18
N GLN A 75 6.05 -23.96 17.97
CA GLN A 75 6.67 -22.70 18.36
C GLN A 75 6.49 -22.48 19.85
N THR A 76 7.59 -22.26 20.54
CA THR A 76 7.56 -21.87 21.96
C THR A 76 7.44 -20.36 22.06
N SER A 77 6.40 -19.90 22.73
CA SER A 77 6.20 -18.49 23.07
C SER A 77 5.98 -18.35 24.58
N PHE A 78 6.06 -17.12 25.07
CA PHE A 78 5.76 -16.86 26.47
C PHE A 78 4.99 -15.56 26.66
N VAL A 79 4.21 -15.52 27.74
CA VAL A 79 3.49 -14.33 28.19
C VAL A 79 3.76 -14.12 29.67
N TYR A 80 3.83 -12.85 30.08
CA TYR A 80 3.90 -12.49 31.49
C TYR A 80 2.50 -12.49 32.08
N GLY A 81 2.36 -12.99 33.31
CA GLY A 81 1.11 -12.97 34.02
C GLY A 81 1.28 -12.68 35.50
N ARG A 82 0.22 -12.18 36.12
CA ARG A 82 0.10 -11.96 37.56
C ARG A 82 -0.90 -12.94 38.13
N VAL A 83 -0.53 -13.65 39.19
CA VAL A 83 -1.42 -14.59 39.88
C VAL A 83 -2.48 -13.81 40.65
N VAL A 84 -3.76 -13.97 40.28
CA VAL A 84 -4.90 -13.27 40.90
C VAL A 84 -5.49 -14.08 42.04
N TYR A 85 -5.62 -15.39 41.86
CA TYR A 85 -6.11 -16.30 42.89
C TYR A 85 -5.51 -17.70 42.74
N ILE A 86 -5.60 -18.47 43.81
CA ILE A 86 -5.21 -19.88 43.88
C ILE A 86 -6.34 -20.61 44.58
N LEU A 87 -6.86 -21.67 43.96
CA LEU A 87 -7.94 -22.49 44.52
C LEU A 87 -7.53 -23.96 44.47
N GLU A 88 -7.84 -24.70 45.53
CA GLU A 88 -7.74 -26.15 45.53
C GLU A 88 -8.94 -26.76 44.80
N LYS A 89 -8.70 -27.81 44.02
CA LYS A 89 -9.75 -28.53 43.30
C LYS A 89 -9.42 -30.01 43.25
N VAL A 90 -10.37 -30.85 43.62
CA VAL A 90 -10.27 -32.31 43.46
C VAL A 90 -10.90 -32.69 42.13
N ILE A 91 -10.17 -33.41 41.29
CA ILE A 91 -10.67 -33.98 40.03
C ILE A 91 -10.18 -35.43 40.01
N ASP A 92 -11.11 -36.38 39.90
CA ASP A 92 -10.82 -37.82 39.87
C ASP A 92 -9.87 -38.27 41.00
N GLU A 93 -10.20 -37.88 42.25
CA GLU A 93 -9.42 -38.18 43.46
C GLU A 93 -8.01 -37.55 43.54
N VAL A 94 -7.60 -36.80 42.52
CA VAL A 94 -6.32 -36.07 42.52
C VAL A 94 -6.54 -34.62 42.96
N ASN A 95 -5.72 -34.18 43.91
CA ASN A 95 -5.70 -32.80 44.38
C ASN A 95 -4.90 -31.91 43.41
N TYR A 96 -5.56 -30.92 42.84
CA TYR A 96 -4.96 -29.91 41.98
C TYR A 96 -4.99 -28.52 42.62
N LEU A 97 -4.04 -27.69 42.21
CA LEU A 97 -4.07 -26.25 42.42
C LEU A 97 -4.45 -25.57 41.10
N ARG A 98 -5.50 -24.74 41.15
CA ARG A 98 -5.95 -23.90 40.03
C ARG A 98 -5.50 -22.47 40.26
N TYR A 99 -4.63 -21.99 39.38
CA TYR A 99 -4.10 -20.63 39.38
C TYR A 99 -4.87 -19.79 38.37
N GLY A 100 -5.56 -18.76 38.85
CA GLY A 100 -6.10 -17.71 38.00
C GLY A 100 -5.01 -16.70 37.70
N VAL A 101 -4.62 -16.57 36.43
CA VAL A 101 -3.56 -15.68 36.00
C VAL A 101 -4.10 -14.64 35.02
N GLU A 102 -3.85 -13.37 35.33
CA GLU A 102 -4.12 -12.23 34.45
C GLU A 102 -2.85 -11.89 33.66
N PHE A 103 -2.95 -11.67 32.36
CA PHE A 103 -1.79 -11.30 31.54
C PHE A 103 -1.37 -9.86 31.80
N ILE A 104 -0.07 -9.66 31.93
CA ILE A 104 0.54 -8.34 32.05
C ILE A 104 0.76 -7.82 30.64
N SER A 105 0.02 -6.77 30.28
CA SER A 105 0.20 -6.08 29.00
C SER A 105 1.57 -5.42 28.98
N GLY A 106 2.38 -5.66 27.93
CA GLY A 106 3.81 -5.30 27.87
C GLY A 106 4.18 -3.81 27.95
N ASN A 107 3.27 -2.92 28.34
CA ASN A 107 3.51 -1.47 28.44
C ASN A 107 4.10 -1.02 29.79
N GLU A 108 4.18 -1.88 30.81
CA GLU A 108 4.60 -1.41 32.15
C GLU A 108 6.12 -1.30 32.33
N ASN A 109 6.94 -1.92 31.47
CA ASN A 109 8.40 -1.99 31.66
C ASN A 109 9.27 -1.37 30.55
N SER A 110 8.69 -0.75 29.52
CA SER A 110 9.47 -0.01 28.52
C SER A 110 9.47 1.47 28.83
N SER A 111 10.42 1.92 29.66
CA SER A 111 10.87 3.32 29.78
C SER A 111 11.59 3.83 28.52
N GLN A 112 11.21 3.31 27.35
CA GLN A 112 11.62 3.83 26.06
C GLN A 112 10.64 4.94 25.70
N THR A 113 11.20 6.12 25.42
CA THR A 113 10.54 7.26 24.77
C THR A 113 9.39 6.79 23.88
N PRO A 114 8.18 7.38 23.99
CA PRO A 114 7.06 6.99 23.16
C PRO A 114 7.55 6.95 21.70
N PRO A 115 7.44 5.82 21.00
CA PRO A 115 7.86 5.77 19.61
C PRO A 115 7.15 6.92 18.90
N GLU A 116 7.89 7.68 18.08
CA GLU A 116 7.32 8.71 17.21
C GLU A 116 5.98 8.21 16.70
N THR A 117 4.93 9.03 16.86
CA THR A 117 3.55 8.67 16.52
C THR A 117 3.54 8.10 15.11
N LYS A 118 3.51 6.77 15.01
CA LYS A 118 3.54 6.07 13.73
C LYS A 118 2.31 6.53 12.96
N LYS A 119 2.49 7.06 11.76
CA LYS A 119 1.35 7.37 10.89
C LYS A 119 0.67 6.06 10.53
N ILE A 120 -0.65 6.04 10.69
CA ILE A 120 -1.49 4.84 10.49
C ILE A 120 -2.36 5.09 9.27
N TYR A 121 -2.42 4.11 8.37
CA TYR A 121 -3.19 4.17 7.13
C TYR A 121 -4.44 3.31 7.25
N GLU A 122 -5.61 3.95 7.22
CA GLU A 122 -6.90 3.24 7.29
C GLU A 122 -7.23 2.55 5.97
N ILE A 123 -7.70 1.30 6.07
CA ILE A 123 -8.11 0.51 4.91
C ILE A 123 -9.63 0.64 4.74
N PRO A 124 -10.14 1.11 3.58
CA PRO A 124 -11.57 1.23 3.35
C PRO A 124 -12.30 -0.12 3.35
N ASP A 125 -13.53 -0.12 3.86
CA ASP A 125 -14.34 -1.32 4.06
C ASP A 125 -14.80 -2.02 2.77
N ILE A 126 -14.89 -1.29 1.66
CA ILE A 126 -15.59 -1.73 0.45
C ILE A 126 -14.88 -2.91 -0.22
N PHE A 127 -13.55 -2.96 -0.17
CA PHE A 127 -12.75 -4.02 -0.80
C PHE A 127 -11.61 -4.50 0.10
N GLY A 128 -11.84 -4.66 1.40
CA GLY A 128 -10.80 -5.01 2.37
C GLY A 128 -10.07 -6.34 2.05
N PRO A 129 -8.75 -6.45 2.29
CA PRO A 129 -8.05 -7.72 2.16
C PRO A 129 -8.65 -8.78 3.08
N HIS A 130 -8.72 -10.02 2.59
CA HIS A 130 -9.14 -11.14 3.41
C HIS A 130 -7.95 -11.63 4.25
N CYS A 131 -8.14 -11.77 5.55
CA CYS A 131 -7.06 -12.01 6.49
C CYS A 131 -7.47 -13.08 7.49
N TRP A 132 -6.67 -14.13 7.67
CA TRP A 132 -6.99 -15.22 8.61
C TRP A 132 -5.75 -16.00 9.04
N CYS A 133 -5.85 -16.74 10.14
CA CYS A 133 -4.86 -17.74 10.55
C CYS A 133 -5.54 -19.00 11.10
N GLU A 134 -4.79 -20.09 11.20
CA GLU A 134 -5.21 -21.25 12.00
C GLU A 134 -5.15 -20.88 13.49
N ASP A 135 -6.05 -21.42 14.29
CA ASP A 135 -6.00 -21.27 15.74
C ASP A 135 -4.78 -22.02 16.28
N PRO A 136 -3.90 -21.34 17.04
CA PRO A 136 -2.62 -21.90 17.49
C PRO A 136 -2.77 -23.07 18.47
N PHE A 137 -3.96 -23.26 19.05
CA PHE A 137 -4.22 -24.28 20.07
C PHE A 137 -5.29 -25.29 19.64
N PHE A 138 -6.33 -24.91 18.89
CA PHE A 138 -7.52 -25.77 18.65
C PHE A 138 -7.64 -26.33 17.23
N PHE A 139 -7.72 -27.66 17.09
CA PHE A 139 -7.66 -28.38 15.82
C PHE A 139 -8.67 -27.90 14.77
N GLN A 140 -8.19 -27.60 13.55
CA GLN A 140 -8.99 -27.15 12.40
C GLN A 140 -9.84 -25.89 12.63
N GLU A 141 -9.57 -25.12 13.67
CA GLU A 141 -10.22 -23.84 13.88
C GLU A 141 -9.46 -22.71 13.21
N LYS A 142 -10.19 -21.72 12.70
CA LYS A 142 -9.64 -20.56 12.02
C LYS A 142 -10.09 -19.28 12.68
N ILE A 143 -9.16 -18.33 12.75
CA ILE A 143 -9.42 -16.98 13.22
C ILE A 143 -9.46 -16.07 12.00
N LEU A 144 -10.64 -15.50 11.73
CA LEU A 144 -10.82 -14.52 10.66
C LEU A 144 -10.57 -13.12 11.20
N PHE A 145 -9.86 -12.31 10.42
CA PHE A 145 -9.56 -10.92 10.72
C PHE A 145 -10.02 -10.01 9.60
N LYS A 146 -10.35 -8.78 9.97
CA LYS A 146 -10.45 -7.64 9.06
C LYS A 146 -9.26 -6.72 9.33
N ILE A 147 -8.51 -6.35 8.30
CA ILE A 147 -7.46 -5.35 8.44
C ILE A 147 -8.12 -3.97 8.56
N LYS A 148 -7.94 -3.30 9.69
CA LYS A 148 -8.48 -1.95 9.92
C LYS A 148 -7.51 -0.90 9.44
N ASN A 149 -6.25 -1.07 9.80
CA ASN A 149 -5.22 -0.11 9.47
C ASN A 149 -3.85 -0.77 9.32
N PHE A 150 -2.94 -0.05 8.65
CA PHE A 150 -1.65 -0.54 8.23
C PHE A 150 -0.56 0.49 8.52
N HIS A 151 0.64 0.02 8.84
CA HIS A 151 1.85 0.82 8.97
C HIS A 151 3.06 -0.03 8.57
N ALA A 152 4.23 0.57 8.32
CA ALA A 152 5.39 -0.15 7.75
C ALA A 152 5.85 -1.39 8.56
N ASN A 153 5.59 -1.40 9.86
CA ASN A 153 6.05 -2.45 10.78
C ASN A 153 4.92 -3.34 11.33
N GLY A 154 3.68 -3.16 10.91
CA GLY A 154 2.57 -3.93 11.46
C GLY A 154 1.19 -3.50 10.96
N MET A 155 0.16 -3.97 11.65
CA MET A 155 -1.22 -3.64 11.33
C MET A 155 -2.13 -3.76 12.55
N THR A 156 -3.29 -3.10 12.49
CA THR A 156 -4.39 -3.38 13.41
C THR A 156 -5.42 -4.26 12.74
N LEU A 157 -5.68 -5.39 13.36
CA LEU A 157 -6.68 -6.36 12.94
C LEU A 157 -7.93 -6.23 13.80
N ILE A 158 -9.08 -6.53 13.23
CA ILE A 158 -10.35 -6.66 13.94
C ILE A 158 -10.81 -8.10 13.84
N THR A 159 -11.21 -8.69 14.95
CA THR A 159 -11.79 -10.04 14.95
C THR A 159 -12.94 -10.18 15.94
N SER A 160 -13.66 -11.30 15.87
CA SER A 160 -14.73 -11.63 16.79
C SER A 160 -14.21 -11.82 18.22
N ALA A 161 -14.94 -11.30 19.21
CA ALA A 161 -14.63 -11.51 20.63
C ALA A 161 -14.71 -13.00 21.06
N ARG A 162 -15.24 -13.88 20.19
CA ARG A 162 -15.23 -15.35 20.40
C ARG A 162 -13.83 -15.96 20.30
N ASN A 163 -12.87 -15.26 19.69
CA ASN A 163 -11.53 -15.77 19.48
C ASN A 163 -10.69 -15.54 20.74
N LYS A 164 -10.69 -16.53 21.64
CA LYS A 164 -10.12 -16.40 23.00
C LYS A 164 -8.63 -16.72 23.10
N THR A 165 -8.04 -17.25 22.04
CA THR A 165 -6.66 -17.78 21.94
C THR A 165 -5.60 -16.76 21.58
N LEU A 166 -6.01 -15.51 21.41
CA LEU A 166 -5.11 -14.41 21.11
C LEU A 166 -4.41 -13.99 22.39
N PHE A 167 -3.18 -14.45 22.58
CA PHE A 167 -2.36 -14.08 23.74
C PHE A 167 -1.40 -12.94 23.37
N PRO A 168 -1.10 -12.01 24.30
CA PRO A 168 0.02 -11.08 24.12
C PRO A 168 1.33 -11.84 23.86
N ASN A 169 2.16 -11.31 22.96
CA ASN A 169 3.40 -11.92 22.46
C ASN A 169 3.23 -13.24 21.69
N LEU A 170 2.01 -13.68 21.39
CA LEU A 170 1.79 -14.82 20.51
C LEU A 170 2.37 -14.53 19.13
N LYS A 171 3.29 -15.39 18.69
CA LYS A 171 3.74 -15.44 17.30
C LYS A 171 2.80 -16.34 16.51
N THR A 172 2.40 -15.88 15.34
CA THR A 172 1.51 -16.62 14.45
C THR A 172 1.75 -16.20 13.00
N GLN A 173 1.43 -17.09 12.07
CA GLN A 173 1.47 -16.79 10.65
C GLN A 173 0.06 -16.45 10.17
N ILE A 174 -0.09 -15.24 9.63
CA ILE A 174 -1.34 -14.76 9.08
C ILE A 174 -1.29 -14.85 7.57
N LYS A 175 -2.39 -15.34 7.01
CA LYS A 175 -2.63 -15.45 5.60
C LYS A 175 -3.46 -14.28 5.11
N ILE A 176 -2.92 -13.50 4.18
CA ILE A 176 -3.53 -12.28 3.66
C ILE A 176 -3.70 -12.40 2.15
N THR A 177 -4.94 -12.26 1.69
CA THR A 177 -5.29 -12.20 0.27
C THR A 177 -5.74 -10.78 -0.07
N ILE A 178 -4.95 -10.09 -0.90
CA ILE A 178 -5.24 -8.73 -1.34
C ILE A 178 -6.03 -8.81 -2.67
N PRO A 179 -7.15 -8.08 -2.84
CA PRO A 179 -7.92 -8.12 -4.07
C PRO A 179 -7.07 -7.83 -5.30
N THR A 180 -7.29 -8.58 -6.38
CA THR A 180 -6.56 -8.49 -7.67
C THR A 180 -5.05 -8.77 -7.58
N SER A 181 -4.58 -9.19 -6.42
CA SER A 181 -3.17 -9.50 -6.12
C SER A 181 -3.03 -10.93 -5.65
N GLU A 182 -1.80 -11.31 -5.29
CA GLU A 182 -1.50 -12.63 -4.76
C GLU A 182 -1.81 -12.77 -3.27
N GLU A 183 -1.55 -13.97 -2.78
CA GLU A 183 -1.72 -14.35 -1.39
C GLU A 183 -0.38 -14.36 -0.67
N PHE A 184 -0.37 -13.84 0.55
CA PHE A 184 0.83 -13.71 1.36
C PHE A 184 0.68 -14.46 2.68
N LEU A 185 1.76 -15.11 3.10
CA LEU A 185 1.94 -15.63 4.45
C LEU A 185 2.88 -14.69 5.19
N ILE A 186 2.40 -14.08 6.27
CA ILE A 186 3.10 -13.04 7.02
C ILE A 186 3.22 -13.50 8.47
N ASP A 187 4.46 -13.62 8.94
CA ASP A 187 4.73 -13.93 10.34
C ASP A 187 4.57 -12.66 11.18
N VAL A 188 3.68 -12.73 12.17
CA VAL A 188 3.37 -11.62 13.05
C VAL A 188 3.49 -12.00 14.51
N LYS A 189 3.64 -10.97 15.35
CA LYS A 189 3.54 -11.07 16.79
C LYS A 189 2.43 -10.16 17.30
N ILE A 190 1.55 -10.71 18.14
CA ILE A 190 0.52 -9.93 18.81
C ILE A 190 1.17 -9.05 19.87
N LEU A 191 1.02 -7.74 19.73
CA LEU A 191 1.51 -6.75 20.71
C LEU A 191 0.46 -6.46 21.76
N LYS A 192 -0.75 -6.14 21.31
CA LYS A 192 -1.82 -5.63 22.15
C LYS A 192 -3.17 -6.11 21.66
N ILE A 193 -4.08 -6.33 22.61
CA ILE A 193 -5.47 -6.67 22.33
C ILE A 193 -6.34 -5.71 23.12
N GLU A 194 -7.16 -4.96 22.39
CA GLU A 194 -8.09 -4.00 22.96
C GLU A 194 -9.52 -4.38 22.63
N ILE A 195 -10.42 -3.97 23.50
CA ILE A 195 -11.85 -4.04 23.26
C ILE A 195 -12.30 -2.69 22.73
N SER A 196 -13.09 -2.67 21.64
CA SER A 196 -13.66 -1.42 21.16
C SER A 196 -14.61 -0.82 22.22
N SER A 197 -14.41 0.44 22.57
CA SER A 197 -15.32 1.18 23.45
C SER A 197 -16.62 1.60 22.75
N LYS A 198 -16.68 1.50 21.40
CA LYS A 198 -17.86 1.87 20.62
C LYS A 198 -18.98 0.84 20.80
N SER A 199 -20.20 1.31 21.03
CA SER A 199 -21.38 0.46 21.32
C SER A 199 -21.69 -0.56 20.23
N ASN A 200 -21.41 -0.23 18.96
CA ASN A 200 -21.58 -1.10 17.80
C ASN A 200 -20.42 -2.09 17.57
N GLU A 201 -19.30 -1.96 18.29
CA GLU A 201 -18.10 -2.80 18.12
C GLU A 201 -17.61 -3.49 19.40
N ASN A 202 -18.21 -3.21 20.55
CA ASN A 202 -19.09 -4.25 21.04
C ASN A 202 -18.46 -5.65 21.13
N THR A 203 -18.82 -6.50 20.19
CA THR A 203 -18.42 -7.90 20.16
C THR A 203 -17.10 -8.18 19.42
N ARG A 204 -16.18 -7.20 19.35
CA ARG A 204 -14.94 -7.30 18.56
C ARG A 204 -13.70 -6.94 19.36
N TYR A 205 -12.60 -7.62 19.03
CA TYR A 205 -11.25 -7.28 19.48
C TYR A 205 -10.52 -6.50 18.40
N HIS A 206 -9.79 -5.46 18.82
CA HIS A 206 -8.77 -4.78 18.03
C HIS A 206 -7.42 -5.37 18.45
N VAL A 207 -6.74 -6.01 17.51
CA VAL A 207 -5.50 -6.77 17.74
C VAL A 207 -4.40 -6.04 17.01
N GLU A 208 -3.50 -5.43 17.77
CA GLU A 208 -2.30 -4.80 17.22
C GLU A 208 -1.24 -5.88 17.02
N VAL A 209 -0.74 -6.00 15.79
CA VAL A 209 0.29 -6.97 15.43
C VAL A 209 1.49 -6.28 14.80
N GLN A 210 2.68 -6.82 15.08
CA GLN A 210 3.95 -6.42 14.48
C GLN A 210 4.46 -7.50 13.54
N PHE A 211 5.07 -7.10 12.42
CA PHE A 211 5.77 -8.04 11.55
C PHE A 211 7.03 -8.56 12.23
N GLU A 212 7.19 -9.88 12.31
CA GLU A 212 8.44 -10.50 12.77
C GLU A 212 9.53 -10.40 11.69
N SER A 213 9.13 -10.50 10.43
CA SER A 213 9.99 -10.23 9.27
C SER A 213 9.27 -9.35 8.26
N VAL A 214 9.96 -8.30 7.78
CA VAL A 214 9.40 -7.38 6.81
C VAL A 214 9.47 -8.00 5.42
N ASN A 215 8.32 -8.38 4.87
CA ASN A 215 8.20 -8.80 3.48
C ASN A 215 8.00 -7.56 2.58
N THR A 216 9.08 -7.10 1.94
CA THR A 216 9.07 -5.88 1.10
C THR A 216 8.08 -5.97 -0.07
N ARG A 217 7.92 -7.15 -0.67
CA ARG A 217 6.95 -7.39 -1.75
C ARG A 217 5.52 -7.23 -1.26
N PHE A 218 5.19 -7.81 -0.10
CA PHE A 218 3.89 -7.62 0.54
C PHE A 218 3.63 -6.14 0.85
N LEU A 219 4.61 -5.45 1.44
CA LEU A 219 4.48 -4.02 1.73
C LEU A 219 4.25 -3.19 0.46
N GLN A 220 4.97 -3.49 -0.62
CA GLN A 220 4.82 -2.82 -1.91
C GLN A 220 3.41 -3.04 -2.52
N ILE A 221 2.87 -4.26 -2.45
CA ILE A 221 1.49 -4.51 -2.90
C ILE A 221 0.47 -3.79 -2.01
N MET A 222 0.71 -3.73 -0.69
CA MET A 222 -0.14 -2.98 0.23
C MET A 222 -0.09 -1.47 -0.04
N VAL A 223 1.07 -0.92 -0.40
CA VAL A 223 1.21 0.48 -0.87
C VAL A 223 0.34 0.71 -2.10
N GLU A 224 0.45 -0.15 -3.11
CA GLU A 224 -0.35 -0.01 -4.34
C GLU A 224 -1.84 -0.10 -4.04
N TYR A 225 -2.22 -1.01 -3.14
CA TYR A 225 -3.60 -1.19 -2.71
C TYR A 225 -4.14 0.04 -1.94
N ILE A 226 -3.39 0.60 -0.99
CA ILE A 226 -3.76 1.83 -0.24
C ILE A 226 -4.01 2.98 -1.21
N LEU A 227 -3.09 3.19 -2.16
CA LEU A 227 -3.21 4.23 -3.19
C LEU A 227 -4.39 3.98 -4.13
N PHE A 228 -4.62 2.72 -4.53
CA PHE A 228 -5.74 2.33 -5.38
C PHE A 228 -7.10 2.58 -4.71
N CYS A 229 -7.21 2.27 -3.41
CA CYS A 229 -8.42 2.51 -2.62
C CYS A 229 -8.73 4.01 -2.43
N GLY A 230 -7.83 4.91 -2.82
CA GLY A 230 -8.04 6.35 -2.75
C GLY A 230 -7.93 6.92 -1.34
N VAL A 231 -7.13 6.27 -0.48
CA VAL A 231 -6.67 6.89 0.76
C VAL A 231 -5.89 8.16 0.38
N GLU A 232 -6.15 9.27 1.06
CA GLU A 232 -5.51 10.56 0.77
C GLU A 232 -4.06 10.57 1.27
N VAL A 233 -3.19 9.89 0.52
CA VAL A 233 -1.75 9.81 0.77
C VAL A 233 -0.99 9.85 -0.55
N THR A 234 0.22 10.41 -0.51
CA THR A 234 1.16 10.44 -1.64
C THR A 234 2.24 9.35 -1.52
N PRO A 235 2.83 8.90 -2.65
CA PRO A 235 3.99 8.01 -2.65
C PRO A 235 5.16 8.54 -1.79
N LYS A 236 5.35 9.86 -1.78
CA LYS A 236 6.40 10.49 -0.98
C LYS A 236 6.13 10.33 0.52
N GLU A 237 4.92 10.62 0.99
CA GLU A 237 4.57 10.43 2.40
C GLU A 237 4.72 8.97 2.85
N LEU A 238 4.36 8.01 1.99
CA LEU A 238 4.57 6.60 2.28
C LEU A 238 6.07 6.25 2.39
N ARG A 239 6.94 6.83 1.55
CA ARG A 239 8.40 6.66 1.70
C ARG A 239 8.92 7.28 3.00
N ASP A 240 8.42 8.47 3.34
CA ASP A 240 8.78 9.16 4.58
C ASP A 240 8.38 8.31 5.81
N ASP A 241 7.36 7.46 5.69
CA ASP A 241 6.94 6.47 6.70
C ASP A 241 7.58 5.08 6.56
N ASN A 242 8.68 4.97 5.82
CA ASN A 242 9.47 3.74 5.60
C ASN A 242 8.75 2.63 4.81
N PHE A 243 7.75 2.95 4.00
CA PHE A 243 7.24 1.98 3.04
C PHE A 243 8.16 1.85 1.81
N PRO A 244 8.32 0.64 1.25
CA PRO A 244 8.98 0.44 -0.04
C PRO A 244 8.02 0.90 -1.13
N VAL A 245 8.21 2.13 -1.62
CA VAL A 245 7.43 2.70 -2.72
C VAL A 245 8.31 2.83 -3.95
N GLU A 246 8.43 1.72 -4.68
CA GLU A 246 9.20 1.65 -5.92
C GLU A 246 8.32 1.88 -7.15
N ILE A 247 7.17 1.20 -7.21
CA ILE A 247 6.28 1.13 -8.38
C ILE A 247 4.85 1.34 -7.89
N ILE A 248 4.07 2.16 -8.59
CA ILE A 248 2.64 2.36 -8.28
C ILE A 248 1.74 2.09 -9.47
N GLU A 249 2.26 1.40 -10.50
CA GLU A 249 1.59 1.10 -11.76
C GLU A 249 0.15 0.60 -11.57
N ASN A 250 -0.07 -0.31 -10.62
CA ASN A 250 -1.38 -0.95 -10.41
C ASN A 250 -2.39 -0.01 -9.73
N SER A 251 -1.92 1.09 -9.13
CA SER A 251 -2.76 2.13 -8.53
C SER A 251 -3.16 3.23 -9.53
N LEU A 252 -2.60 3.21 -10.73
CA LEU A 252 -2.82 4.24 -11.74
C LEU A 252 -4.07 3.93 -12.58
N SER A 253 -4.93 4.93 -12.74
CA SER A 253 -6.02 4.90 -13.70
C SER A 253 -5.92 6.06 -14.69
N TYR A 254 -6.46 5.88 -15.89
CA TYR A 254 -6.35 6.84 -16.99
C TYR A 254 -7.70 7.13 -17.61
N PHE A 255 -7.92 8.39 -17.96
CA PHE A 255 -9.13 8.81 -18.65
C PHE A 255 -8.85 10.06 -19.49
N TYR A 256 -9.76 10.36 -20.42
CA TYR A 256 -9.73 11.61 -21.15
C TYR A 256 -10.58 12.65 -20.43
N ALA A 257 -10.02 13.82 -20.14
CA ALA A 257 -10.80 14.94 -19.65
C ALA A 257 -11.63 15.53 -20.80
N ILE A 258 -12.95 15.36 -20.71
CA ILE A 258 -13.92 15.83 -21.71
C ILE A 258 -14.85 16.87 -21.08
N GLU A 259 -15.33 16.59 -19.86
CA GLU A 259 -16.25 17.46 -19.13
C GLU A 259 -15.53 18.69 -18.54
N ALA A 260 -16.27 19.78 -18.33
CA ALA A 260 -15.72 21.04 -17.81
C ALA A 260 -14.97 20.85 -16.48
N ASN A 261 -15.52 20.05 -15.56
CA ASN A 261 -14.89 19.74 -14.27
C ASN A 261 -13.56 18.99 -14.43
N ASP A 262 -13.45 18.10 -15.40
CA ASP A 262 -12.19 17.38 -15.64
C ASP A 262 -11.16 18.26 -16.34
N ILE A 263 -11.59 19.16 -17.22
CA ILE A 263 -10.72 20.18 -17.82
C ILE A 263 -10.19 21.13 -16.74
N GLU A 264 -11.00 21.53 -15.77
CA GLU A 264 -10.54 22.34 -14.64
C GLU A 264 -9.37 21.67 -13.90
N LYS A 265 -9.48 20.35 -13.64
CA LYS A 265 -8.39 19.56 -13.02
C LYS A 265 -7.12 19.54 -13.88
N VAL A 266 -7.25 19.47 -15.21
CA VAL A 266 -6.11 19.56 -16.13
C VAL A 266 -5.42 20.92 -16.01
N LEU A 267 -6.19 22.01 -15.95
CA LEU A 267 -5.64 23.35 -15.83
C LEU A 267 -4.95 23.56 -14.48
N LEU A 268 -5.51 23.02 -13.39
CA LEU A 268 -4.88 23.03 -12.06
C LEU A 268 -3.55 22.28 -12.06
N LEU A 269 -3.49 21.10 -12.71
CA LEU A 269 -2.24 20.36 -12.87
C LEU A 269 -1.19 21.14 -13.67
N ARG A 270 -1.61 21.86 -14.72
CA ARG A 270 -0.72 22.72 -15.52
C ARG A 270 -0.19 23.89 -14.71
N GLN A 271 -1.05 24.55 -13.93
CA GLN A 271 -0.67 25.65 -13.04
C GLN A 271 0.37 25.23 -12.00
N ASN A 272 0.19 24.04 -11.42
CA ASN A 272 1.08 23.51 -10.38
C ASN A 272 2.33 22.80 -10.93
N SER A 273 2.48 22.73 -12.26
CA SER A 273 3.61 22.11 -12.92
C SER A 273 4.85 22.99 -12.84
N LEU A 274 6.00 22.41 -12.47
CA LEU A 274 7.29 23.12 -12.41
C LEU A 274 7.79 23.63 -13.77
N PHE A 275 7.23 23.12 -14.87
CA PHE A 275 7.81 23.29 -16.20
C PHE A 275 7.17 24.43 -17.00
N GLN A 276 6.16 25.10 -16.46
CA GLN A 276 5.64 26.32 -17.05
C GLN A 276 6.23 27.54 -16.34
N LYS A 277 6.82 28.45 -17.11
CA LYS A 277 7.03 29.83 -16.66
C LYS A 277 5.66 30.34 -16.24
N THR A 278 5.49 30.65 -14.95
CA THR A 278 4.27 31.29 -14.47
C THR A 278 4.06 32.54 -15.33
N PRO A 279 2.87 32.75 -15.92
CA PRO A 279 2.58 34.02 -16.58
C PRO A 279 2.92 35.15 -15.59
N ASN A 280 3.66 36.16 -16.06
CA ASN A 280 4.25 37.21 -15.24
C ASN A 280 3.31 37.61 -14.09
N SER A 281 3.79 37.44 -12.87
CA SER A 281 3.06 37.61 -11.60
C SER A 281 2.65 39.06 -11.29
N SER A 282 2.63 39.94 -12.30
CA SER A 282 2.16 41.32 -12.20
C SER A 282 0.65 41.44 -12.32
N ASP A 283 -0.03 40.43 -12.88
CA ASP A 283 -1.50 40.38 -12.94
C ASP A 283 -2.03 39.52 -11.79
N ASN A 284 -2.52 40.18 -10.74
CA ASN A 284 -3.21 39.58 -9.59
C ASN A 284 -4.52 38.81 -9.95
N ASN A 285 -4.78 38.59 -11.23
CA ASN A 285 -5.89 37.82 -11.79
C ASN A 285 -5.36 36.65 -12.65
N ASN A 286 -4.51 35.79 -12.09
CA ASN A 286 -4.17 34.50 -12.70
C ASN A 286 -5.38 33.56 -12.67
N SER A 287 -6.36 33.87 -13.54
CA SER A 287 -7.51 33.00 -13.77
C SER A 287 -7.01 31.69 -14.37
N LEU A 288 -7.54 30.57 -13.91
CA LEU A 288 -7.19 29.22 -14.38
C LEU A 288 -7.27 29.08 -15.91
N ASN A 289 -8.07 29.92 -16.56
CA ASN A 289 -8.21 29.99 -18.02
C ASN A 289 -6.94 30.45 -18.76
N SER A 290 -5.98 31.11 -18.12
CA SER A 290 -4.71 31.49 -18.75
C SER A 290 -3.85 30.28 -19.13
N TYR A 291 -4.14 29.11 -18.54
CA TYR A 291 -3.49 27.84 -18.83
C TYR A 291 -4.16 27.04 -19.97
N LYS A 292 -5.22 27.59 -20.57
CA LYS A 292 -5.92 27.05 -21.73
C LYS A 292 -5.48 27.80 -22.99
N ASP A 293 -5.31 27.08 -24.10
CA ASP A 293 -5.01 27.69 -25.40
C ASP A 293 -5.87 27.12 -26.53
N GLU A 294 -5.71 27.63 -27.75
CA GLU A 294 -6.49 27.22 -28.92
C GLU A 294 -6.29 25.73 -29.29
N PHE A 295 -5.11 25.17 -29.00
CA PHE A 295 -4.79 23.78 -29.34
C PHE A 295 -5.52 22.77 -28.47
N ASP A 296 -5.99 23.19 -27.29
CA ASP A 296 -6.83 22.35 -26.43
C ASP A 296 -8.13 21.92 -27.12
N THR A 297 -8.62 22.69 -28.11
CA THR A 297 -9.84 22.35 -28.88
C THR A 297 -9.64 21.19 -29.86
N PHE A 298 -8.40 20.91 -30.26
CA PHE A 298 -8.05 19.84 -31.22
C PHE A 298 -7.32 18.67 -30.57
N ALA A 299 -7.24 18.67 -29.24
CA ALA A 299 -6.41 17.73 -28.49
C ALA A 299 -7.24 16.83 -27.58
N ARG A 300 -6.69 15.65 -27.30
CA ARG A 300 -7.14 14.82 -26.19
C ARG A 300 -6.31 15.16 -24.96
N GLN A 301 -6.98 15.48 -23.85
CA GLN A 301 -6.35 15.69 -22.56
C GLN A 301 -6.34 14.36 -21.81
N LEU A 302 -5.22 13.65 -21.85
CA LEU A 302 -5.06 12.40 -21.12
C LEU A 302 -4.66 12.72 -19.68
N VAL A 303 -5.41 12.18 -18.71
CA VAL A 303 -5.18 12.40 -17.29
C VAL A 303 -4.90 11.06 -16.62
N CYS A 304 -3.90 11.05 -15.73
CA CYS A 304 -3.58 9.95 -14.84
C CYS A 304 -4.05 10.29 -13.42
N LYS A 305 -4.70 9.32 -12.77
CA LYS A 305 -5.21 9.39 -11.41
C LYS A 305 -4.57 8.32 -10.54
N VAL A 306 -4.38 8.65 -9.27
CA VAL A 306 -4.14 7.70 -8.18
C VAL A 306 -5.37 7.73 -7.28
N GLY A 307 -6.09 6.61 -7.21
CA GLY A 307 -7.42 6.57 -6.62
C GLY A 307 -8.35 7.60 -7.30
N LYS A 308 -8.83 8.58 -6.55
CA LYS A 308 -9.69 9.67 -7.06
C LYS A 308 -8.93 10.91 -7.50
N ARG A 309 -7.66 11.06 -7.13
CA ARG A 309 -6.87 12.28 -7.30
C ARG A 309 -6.19 12.30 -8.66
N PRO A 310 -6.41 13.32 -9.52
CA PRO A 310 -5.58 13.55 -10.70
C PRO A 310 -4.17 13.95 -10.29
N VAL A 311 -3.17 13.26 -10.81
CA VAL A 311 -1.75 13.47 -10.42
C VAL A 311 -0.85 13.83 -11.60
N ALA A 312 -1.30 13.54 -12.82
CA ALA A 312 -0.60 13.96 -14.03
C ALA A 312 -1.57 14.14 -15.20
N CYS A 313 -1.20 15.00 -16.14
CA CYS A 313 -1.91 15.17 -17.40
C CYS A 313 -0.95 15.43 -18.56
N ILE A 314 -1.37 15.07 -19.77
CA ILE A 314 -0.70 15.44 -21.02
C ILE A 314 -1.71 15.79 -22.10
N ARG A 315 -1.33 16.74 -22.95
CA ARG A 315 -2.07 17.06 -24.16
C ARG A 315 -1.54 16.23 -25.34
N ILE A 316 -2.45 15.63 -26.11
CA ILE A 316 -2.14 14.91 -27.36
C ILE A 316 -2.89 15.58 -28.50
N ILE A 317 -2.17 16.26 -29.39
CA ILE A 317 -2.72 17.00 -30.53
C ILE A 317 -2.64 16.13 -31.78
N PHE A 318 -3.79 15.88 -32.41
CA PHE A 318 -3.89 15.13 -33.66
C PHE A 318 -3.89 16.11 -34.83
N ASN A 319 -2.69 16.44 -35.34
CA ASN A 319 -2.56 17.44 -36.39
C ASN A 319 -3.13 16.96 -37.73
N ASN A 320 -3.12 15.65 -38.02
CA ASN A 320 -3.59 15.07 -39.29
C ASN A 320 -3.02 15.79 -40.53
N LYS A 321 -1.73 16.14 -40.49
CA LYS A 321 -1.00 16.93 -41.51
C LYS A 321 -1.49 18.37 -41.69
N ASN A 322 -2.35 18.87 -40.81
CA ASN A 322 -2.75 20.27 -40.79
C ASN A 322 -1.78 21.09 -39.95
N LYS A 323 -1.00 21.96 -40.61
CA LYS A 323 0.00 22.83 -39.96
C LYS A 323 -0.60 23.75 -38.88
N LYS A 324 -1.87 24.16 -39.03
CA LYS A 324 -2.60 24.97 -38.02
C LYS A 324 -2.93 24.20 -36.74
N LYS A 325 -2.84 22.88 -36.76
CA LYS A 325 -3.09 21.99 -35.62
C LYS A 325 -1.79 21.44 -35.02
N CYS A 326 -0.69 22.17 -35.17
CA CYS A 326 0.61 21.85 -34.59
C CYS A 326 1.10 23.08 -33.83
N GLU A 327 1.21 22.96 -32.51
CA GLU A 327 1.63 24.06 -31.64
C GLU A 327 3.10 24.41 -31.93
N LEU A 328 3.96 23.42 -32.13
CA LEU A 328 5.36 23.65 -32.52
C LEU A 328 5.54 24.41 -33.83
N ASN A 329 4.56 24.37 -34.74
CA ASN A 329 4.62 25.14 -35.98
C ASN A 329 4.55 26.66 -35.75
N ASN A 330 4.09 27.12 -34.57
CA ASN A 330 4.12 28.53 -34.19
C ASN A 330 5.50 28.97 -33.67
N TYR A 331 6.37 28.01 -33.34
CA TYR A 331 7.62 28.26 -32.63
C TYR A 331 8.88 27.91 -33.42
N ILE A 332 8.77 27.03 -34.42
CA ILE A 332 9.89 26.56 -35.24
C ILE A 332 9.87 27.28 -36.59
N ASP A 333 11.04 27.64 -37.13
CA ASP A 333 11.17 28.33 -38.43
C ASP A 333 10.42 27.60 -39.54
N THR A 334 10.71 26.32 -39.69
CA THR A 334 10.02 25.43 -40.61
C THR A 334 10.21 24.00 -40.14
N ILE A 335 9.10 23.27 -39.99
CA ILE A 335 9.13 21.81 -39.82
C ILE A 335 9.29 21.19 -41.22
N PRO A 336 10.37 20.43 -41.49
CA PRO A 336 10.62 19.82 -42.80
C PRO A 336 9.49 18.91 -43.27
N GLU A 337 9.26 18.86 -44.59
CA GLU A 337 8.25 17.96 -45.20
C GLU A 337 8.54 16.47 -44.92
N SER A 338 9.81 16.10 -44.68
CA SER A 338 10.19 14.76 -44.22
C SER A 338 9.60 14.39 -42.85
N ILE A 339 9.28 15.37 -42.00
CA ILE A 339 8.54 15.15 -40.75
C ILE A 339 7.04 15.14 -41.01
N TRP A 340 6.51 16.06 -41.83
CA TRP A 340 5.08 16.09 -42.17
C TRP A 340 4.59 14.82 -42.88
N SER A 341 5.45 14.17 -43.64
CA SER A 341 5.17 12.87 -44.27
C SER A 341 5.06 11.72 -43.26
N LYS A 342 5.68 11.85 -42.08
CA LYS A 342 5.58 10.89 -40.96
C LYS A 342 4.30 11.20 -40.21
N ASN A 343 3.28 10.34 -40.29
CA ASN A 343 1.97 10.57 -39.66
C ASN A 343 2.09 10.70 -38.12
N PHE A 344 2.39 11.89 -37.60
CA PHE A 344 2.78 12.12 -36.20
C PHE A 344 1.63 12.75 -35.40
N VAL A 345 1.64 12.54 -34.09
CA VAL A 345 0.90 13.38 -33.13
C VAL A 345 1.88 14.27 -32.40
N GLU A 346 1.43 15.43 -31.94
CA GLU A 346 2.21 16.26 -31.04
C GLU A 346 1.77 16.00 -29.60
N ILE A 347 2.73 15.86 -28.67
CA ILE A 347 2.44 15.89 -27.24
C ILE A 347 3.02 17.15 -26.62
N SER A 348 2.25 17.78 -25.74
CA SER A 348 2.68 19.00 -25.06
C SER A 348 2.01 19.14 -23.69
N LYS A 349 2.39 20.21 -22.96
CA LYS A 349 1.82 20.57 -21.64
C LYS A 349 1.84 19.42 -20.61
N PHE A 350 2.82 18.53 -20.70
CA PHE A 350 2.97 17.45 -19.73
C PHE A 350 3.20 18.02 -18.33
N SER A 351 2.32 17.66 -17.40
CA SER A 351 2.28 18.22 -16.06
C SER A 351 2.03 17.12 -15.06
N TRP A 352 2.77 17.11 -13.96
CA TRP A 352 2.57 16.13 -12.88
C TRP A 352 2.98 16.69 -11.53
N GLU A 353 2.28 16.23 -10.49
CA GLU A 353 2.43 16.70 -9.12
C GLU A 353 3.80 16.35 -8.52
N LYS A 354 4.31 17.24 -7.67
CA LYS A 354 5.66 17.14 -7.08
C LYS A 354 5.84 15.87 -6.24
N ASP A 355 4.84 15.51 -5.44
CA ASP A 355 4.96 14.38 -4.52
C ASP A 355 4.85 13.01 -5.21
N PHE A 356 4.63 13.02 -6.53
CA PHE A 356 4.57 11.84 -7.38
C PHE A 356 5.71 11.75 -8.41
N ARG A 357 6.71 12.65 -8.40
CA ARG A 357 7.76 12.66 -9.46
C ARG A 357 8.71 11.47 -9.43
N GLU A 358 8.95 10.92 -8.25
CA GLU A 358 9.88 9.80 -8.03
C GLU A 358 9.20 8.44 -8.24
N SER A 359 7.94 8.41 -8.65
CA SER A 359 7.26 7.17 -9.03
C SER A 359 7.33 6.91 -10.54
N ASP A 360 6.77 5.79 -10.97
CA ASP A 360 6.77 5.35 -12.36
C ASP A 360 5.67 5.99 -13.23
N ILE A 361 5.03 7.08 -12.78
CA ILE A 361 3.98 7.78 -13.53
C ILE A 361 4.45 8.20 -14.92
N PHE A 362 5.68 8.74 -15.05
CA PHE A 362 6.19 9.16 -16.36
C PHE A 362 6.19 8.01 -17.38
N ILE A 363 6.78 6.88 -17.00
CA ILE A 363 6.89 5.70 -17.87
C ILE A 363 5.50 5.19 -18.26
N ASN A 364 4.56 5.17 -17.31
CA ASN A 364 3.20 4.74 -17.60
C ASN A 364 2.41 5.75 -18.46
N MET A 365 2.65 7.06 -18.31
CA MET A 365 2.10 8.07 -19.21
C MET A 365 2.60 7.89 -20.64
N ILE A 366 3.91 7.71 -20.83
CA ILE A 366 4.50 7.38 -22.14
C ILE A 366 3.87 6.10 -22.71
N ARG A 367 3.69 5.06 -21.89
CA ARG A 367 3.03 3.82 -22.30
C ARG A 367 1.62 4.07 -22.84
N GLN A 368 0.83 4.90 -22.15
CA GLN A 368 -0.51 5.24 -22.61
C GLN A 368 -0.50 6.06 -23.91
N ILE A 369 0.41 7.03 -24.03
CA ILE A 369 0.54 7.82 -25.25
C ILE A 369 0.88 6.92 -26.45
N VAL A 370 1.88 6.03 -26.31
CA VAL A 370 2.27 5.10 -27.37
C VAL A 370 1.09 4.20 -27.78
N ARG A 371 0.32 3.67 -26.80
CA ARG A 371 -0.90 2.91 -27.09
C ARG A 371 -1.88 3.73 -27.95
N ILE A 372 -2.12 4.98 -27.57
CA ILE A 372 -3.06 5.89 -28.26
C ILE A 372 -2.57 6.20 -29.68
N VAL A 373 -1.27 6.43 -29.86
CA VAL A 373 -0.64 6.69 -31.17
C VAL A 373 -0.87 5.52 -32.11
N ILE A 374 -0.60 4.29 -31.64
CA ILE A 374 -0.81 3.07 -32.45
C ILE A 374 -2.28 2.89 -32.79
N GLN A 375 -3.17 2.95 -31.80
CA GLN A 375 -4.61 2.75 -32.01
C GLN A 375 -5.25 3.81 -32.92
N SER A 376 -4.62 4.98 -33.04
CA SER A 376 -5.07 6.05 -33.93
C SER A 376 -4.37 6.03 -35.30
N ASN A 377 -3.63 4.96 -35.64
CA ASN A 377 -2.86 4.83 -36.88
C ASN A 377 -1.79 5.92 -37.09
N HIS A 378 -1.33 6.55 -36.01
CA HIS A 378 -0.16 7.42 -36.06
C HIS A 378 1.11 6.61 -35.83
N THR A 379 2.22 7.08 -36.39
CA THR A 379 3.49 6.34 -36.39
C THR A 379 4.57 7.03 -35.58
N HIS A 380 4.40 8.33 -35.30
CA HIS A 380 5.41 9.14 -34.65
C HIS A 380 4.80 10.05 -33.57
N ILE A 381 5.63 10.48 -32.63
CA ILE A 381 5.29 11.47 -31.61
C ILE A 381 6.31 12.60 -31.70
N LEU A 382 5.85 13.84 -31.86
CA LEU A 382 6.67 15.05 -31.81
C LEU A 382 6.44 15.77 -30.47
N THR A 383 7.48 16.30 -29.86
CA THR A 383 7.38 17.06 -28.61
C THR A 383 8.52 18.06 -28.47
N SER A 384 8.32 19.10 -27.66
CA SER A 384 9.39 19.92 -27.09
C SER A 384 9.48 19.66 -25.61
N VAL A 385 10.70 19.46 -25.10
CA VAL A 385 10.93 19.19 -23.68
C VAL A 385 12.01 20.11 -23.13
N PRO A 386 11.90 20.56 -21.87
CA PRO A 386 12.99 21.20 -21.16
C PRO A 386 14.25 20.32 -21.12
N GLU A 387 15.43 20.93 -21.17
CA GLU A 387 16.70 20.21 -21.29
C GLU A 387 16.95 19.23 -20.12
N ASN A 388 16.48 19.54 -18.91
CA ASN A 388 16.58 18.65 -17.76
C ASN A 388 15.73 17.37 -17.88
N LEU A 389 14.70 17.35 -18.74
CA LEU A 389 13.88 16.17 -19.02
C LEU A 389 14.33 15.40 -20.27
N LYS A 390 15.21 15.97 -21.09
CA LYS A 390 15.69 15.34 -22.33
C LYS A 390 16.19 13.92 -22.10
N SER A 391 17.04 13.72 -21.08
CA SER A 391 17.60 12.40 -20.76
C SER A 391 16.53 11.36 -20.42
N LEU A 392 15.43 11.79 -19.80
CA LEU A 392 14.30 10.93 -19.44
C LEU A 392 13.52 10.50 -20.68
N PHE A 393 13.27 11.42 -21.62
CA PHE A 393 12.60 11.12 -22.89
C PHE A 393 13.48 10.26 -23.81
N THR A 394 14.78 10.53 -23.89
CA THR A 394 15.69 9.74 -24.74
C THR A 394 15.83 8.30 -24.24
N LYS A 395 15.76 8.06 -22.92
CA LYS A 395 15.72 6.70 -22.35
C LYS A 395 14.53 5.89 -22.86
N VAL A 396 13.39 6.53 -23.12
CA VAL A 396 12.20 5.89 -23.70
C VAL A 396 12.16 6.00 -25.22
N GLY A 397 13.30 6.18 -25.88
CA GLY A 397 13.45 6.07 -27.34
C GLY A 397 13.27 7.37 -28.13
N PHE A 398 12.97 8.50 -27.50
CA PHE A 398 12.89 9.78 -28.23
C PHE A 398 14.27 10.19 -28.73
N GLN A 399 14.33 10.71 -29.95
CA GLN A 399 15.56 11.20 -30.57
C GLN A 399 15.50 12.71 -30.78
N PRO A 400 16.58 13.45 -30.50
CA PRO A 400 16.63 14.88 -30.74
C PRO A 400 16.60 15.22 -32.23
N LEU A 401 15.83 16.26 -32.56
CA LEU A 401 15.78 16.82 -33.90
C LEU A 401 16.56 18.13 -33.95
N GLN A 402 17.30 18.33 -35.04
CA GLN A 402 18.01 19.57 -35.32
C GLN A 402 17.07 20.57 -36.01
N LEU A 403 16.18 21.16 -35.22
CA LEU A 403 15.25 22.20 -35.69
C LEU A 403 15.55 23.52 -34.96
N SER A 404 15.49 24.62 -35.69
CA SER A 404 15.72 25.97 -35.16
C SER A 404 14.43 26.58 -34.65
N TRP A 405 14.50 27.20 -33.48
CA TRP A 405 13.45 28.07 -32.97
C TRP A 405 13.40 29.38 -33.77
N ASN A 406 12.19 29.88 -34.01
CA ASN A 406 11.93 31.20 -34.59
C ASN A 406 12.75 32.28 -33.86
N GLU A 407 13.37 33.20 -34.60
CA GLU A 407 14.23 34.25 -34.04
C GLU A 407 13.56 35.01 -32.87
N ASN A 408 12.27 35.31 -33.01
CA ASN A 408 11.48 36.08 -32.03
C ASN A 408 11.31 35.41 -30.65
N ILE A 409 11.47 34.09 -30.55
CA ILE A 409 11.26 33.32 -29.31
C ILE A 409 12.47 32.46 -28.93
N ARG A 410 13.54 32.52 -29.74
CA ARG A 410 14.71 31.67 -29.62
C ARG A 410 15.30 31.74 -28.22
N ASP A 411 15.36 32.93 -27.64
CA ASP A 411 15.87 33.14 -26.28
C ASP A 411 14.95 32.56 -25.20
N GLU A 412 13.64 32.54 -25.42
CA GLU A 412 12.69 31.97 -24.48
C GLU A 412 12.71 30.44 -24.49
N LYS A 413 12.95 29.86 -25.67
CA LYS A 413 12.91 28.43 -25.97
C LYS A 413 14.28 27.75 -26.04
N LYS A 414 15.38 28.49 -25.87
CA LYS A 414 16.76 27.96 -25.91
C LYS A 414 17.03 26.81 -24.94
N SER A 415 16.26 26.71 -23.85
CA SER A 415 16.38 25.64 -22.85
C SER A 415 15.48 24.44 -23.15
N GLU A 416 14.83 24.39 -24.31
CA GLU A 416 14.02 23.29 -24.77
C GLU A 416 14.66 22.60 -25.98
N THR A 417 14.57 21.27 -26.01
CA THR A 417 14.99 20.44 -27.15
C THR A 417 13.76 19.82 -27.79
N ILE A 418 13.68 19.87 -29.12
CA ILE A 418 12.65 19.19 -29.90
C ILE A 418 13.04 17.73 -30.09
N LEU A 419 12.13 16.83 -29.76
CA LEU A 419 12.34 15.39 -29.81
C LEU A 419 11.26 14.71 -30.66
N MET A 420 11.61 13.59 -31.28
CA MET A 420 10.67 12.72 -31.97
C MET A 420 10.84 11.26 -31.56
N LEU A 421 9.73 10.56 -31.33
CA LEU A 421 9.69 9.11 -31.16
C LEU A 421 9.12 8.48 -32.44
N ASP A 422 9.84 7.52 -33.02
CA ASP A 422 9.33 6.69 -34.11
C ASP A 422 8.77 5.37 -33.54
N VAL A 423 7.46 5.38 -33.27
CA VAL A 423 6.75 4.24 -32.71
C VAL A 423 6.70 3.08 -33.72
N LYS A 424 6.60 3.39 -35.02
CA LYS A 424 6.57 2.37 -36.07
C LYS A 424 7.90 1.62 -36.15
N GLY A 425 9.02 2.33 -36.16
CA GLY A 425 10.35 1.73 -36.19
C GLY A 425 10.63 0.86 -34.95
N ILE A 426 10.11 1.25 -33.79
CA ILE A 426 10.19 0.41 -32.57
C ILE A 426 9.33 -0.85 -32.73
N ILE A 427 8.14 -0.74 -33.35
CA ILE A 427 7.27 -1.90 -33.63
C ILE A 427 7.92 -2.89 -34.60
N SER A 428 8.53 -2.40 -35.67
CA SER A 428 9.16 -3.24 -36.69
C SER A 428 10.53 -3.78 -36.28
N GLY A 429 11.09 -3.30 -35.16
CA GLY A 429 12.44 -3.66 -34.71
C GLY A 429 13.56 -2.94 -35.45
N GLU A 430 13.23 -1.95 -36.30
CA GLU A 430 14.19 -1.06 -36.95
C GLU A 430 14.93 -0.17 -35.93
N ILE A 431 14.25 0.18 -34.84
CA ILE A 431 14.81 0.97 -33.74
C ILE A 431 15.03 0.05 -32.54
N ILE A 432 16.30 -0.11 -32.16
CA ILE A 432 16.70 -0.90 -31.00
C ILE A 432 16.49 -0.06 -29.74
N ILE A 433 15.62 -0.56 -28.86
CA ILE A 433 15.37 0.00 -27.52
C ILE A 433 16.02 -0.90 -26.49
N ASP A 434 16.56 -0.31 -25.43
CA ASP A 434 17.07 -1.05 -24.28
C ASP A 434 16.03 -2.08 -23.77
N LYS A 435 16.50 -3.28 -23.42
CA LYS A 435 15.63 -4.41 -23.06
C LYS A 435 14.74 -4.11 -21.85
N PHE A 436 15.25 -3.37 -20.86
CA PHE A 436 14.46 -3.01 -19.68
C PHE A 436 13.33 -2.04 -20.07
N ILE A 437 13.64 -1.04 -20.90
CA ILE A 437 12.65 -0.08 -21.41
C ILE A 437 11.63 -0.78 -22.30
N TRP A 438 12.06 -1.69 -23.18
CA TRP A 438 11.17 -2.53 -23.98
C TRP A 438 10.14 -3.25 -23.12
N ASN A 439 10.59 -3.95 -22.08
CA ASN A 439 9.70 -4.69 -21.19
C ASN A 439 8.76 -3.79 -20.39
N LYS A 440 9.24 -2.61 -19.96
CA LYS A 440 8.47 -1.67 -19.14
C LYS A 440 7.48 -0.82 -19.94
N VAL A 441 7.77 -0.46 -21.18
CA VAL A 441 6.91 0.42 -22.00
C VAL A 441 6.22 -0.39 -23.09
N TYR A 442 6.98 -0.97 -24.01
CA TYR A 442 6.46 -1.42 -25.30
C TYR A 442 5.82 -2.82 -25.26
N TYR A 443 6.45 -3.78 -24.57
CA TYR A 443 5.99 -5.18 -24.54
C TYR A 443 4.53 -5.32 -24.10
N LYS A 444 4.14 -4.62 -23.01
CA LYS A 444 2.77 -4.65 -22.48
C LYS A 444 1.75 -4.11 -23.49
N ILE A 445 2.10 -3.03 -24.20
CA ILE A 445 1.24 -2.45 -25.25
C ILE A 445 1.07 -3.45 -26.38
N PHE A 446 2.16 -4.04 -26.85
CA PHE A 446 2.14 -4.89 -28.04
C PHE A 446 1.42 -6.20 -27.76
N LYS A 447 1.60 -6.76 -26.56
CA LYS A 447 0.81 -7.89 -26.08
C LYS A 447 -0.67 -7.54 -26.00
N HIS A 448 -1.03 -6.37 -25.45
CA HIS A 448 -2.42 -5.92 -25.36
C HIS A 448 -3.07 -5.72 -26.74
N LEU A 449 -2.31 -5.22 -27.73
CA LEU A 449 -2.78 -5.02 -29.10
C LEU A 449 -2.68 -6.26 -29.98
N GLY A 450 -2.20 -7.40 -29.46
CA GLY A 450 -2.06 -8.65 -30.22
C GLY A 450 -0.98 -8.62 -31.30
N LEU A 451 -0.01 -7.71 -31.20
CA LEU A 451 1.09 -7.56 -32.18
C LEU A 451 2.24 -8.56 -31.97
N ILE A 452 2.31 -9.18 -30.79
CA ILE A 452 3.27 -10.24 -30.45
C ILE A 452 2.47 -11.47 -30.01
N LYS A 453 2.79 -12.64 -30.59
CA LYS A 453 2.28 -13.94 -30.14
C LYS A 453 3.19 -14.50 -29.04
N ASN A 454 2.59 -15.16 -28.04
CA ASN A 454 3.31 -15.77 -26.91
C ASN A 454 4.36 -16.79 -27.36
#